data_AF-A0A3P9Q000-F1
#
_entry.id   AF-A0A3P9Q000-F1
#
_cell.length_a   1.000
_cell.length_b   1.000
_cell.length_c   1.000
_cell.angle_alpha   90.00
_cell.angle_beta   90.00
_cell.angle_gamma   90.00
#
_symmetry.space_group_name_H-M   'P 1'
#
loop_
_entity.id
_entity.type
_entity.pdbx_description
1 polymer ?
#
loop_
_entity_poly.entity_id
_entity_poly.type
_entity_poly.pdbx_seq_one_letter_code
_entity_poly.pdbx_strand_id
1 'polypeptide(L)'
;MKDTSVREMGRMIQSTMSRGSGRRMKLKTRILDVFNTLETRNLSIQTQETPNPKSLKFLPGKPVLGSGTQDFPSPSSAGSSSLARELFEIEGVKSVFFGPDFITVTKMDEDVEWTDIKRHVLDAISKFFESGDPISTGAVHSESTLSEDDDDVVSMIKELLDTRIRPTVQEDGGDVIFKGFENGTVKLKLVGSCTGCPSSTVTLKNGIQNMLQFYIPEVDNVEQVLN
;
A
#
# COMPACT_ATOMS: atom_id res chain seq x y z
N MET A 1 7.37 10.64 37.60
CA MET A 1 8.23 11.82 37.90
C MET A 1 9.30 12.00 36.81
N LYS A 2 8.93 12.24 35.54
CA LYS A 2 9.89 12.49 34.44
C LYS A 2 9.38 13.51 33.40
N ASP A 3 8.48 14.42 33.77
CA ASP A 3 7.93 15.43 32.84
C ASP A 3 8.28 16.89 33.18
N THR A 4 9.02 17.13 34.27
CA THR A 4 9.30 18.50 34.72
C THR A 4 10.53 19.12 34.03
N SER A 5 11.46 18.30 33.52
CA SER A 5 12.77 18.79 33.04
C SER A 5 12.75 19.43 31.65
N VAL A 6 11.75 19.17 30.80
CA VAL A 6 11.72 19.69 29.42
C VAL A 6 11.14 21.11 29.37
N ARG A 7 10.19 21.43 30.27
CA ARG A 7 9.55 22.76 30.33
C ARG A 7 10.42 23.83 31.01
N GLU A 8 11.41 23.45 31.82
CA GLU A 8 12.35 24.40 32.42
C GLU A 8 13.48 24.81 31.47
N MET A 9 13.96 23.91 30.60
CA MET A 9 14.99 24.25 29.61
C MET A 9 14.48 25.17 28.48
N GLY A 10 13.19 25.08 28.13
CA GLY A 10 12.58 25.97 27.14
C GLY A 10 12.52 27.44 27.57
N ARG A 11 12.43 27.70 28.88
CA ARG A 11 12.38 29.07 29.43
C ARG A 11 13.74 29.75 29.56
N MET A 12 14.84 28.99 29.53
CA MET A 12 16.20 29.55 29.56
C MET A 12 16.66 30.11 28.21
N ILE A 13 16.03 29.72 27.10
CA ILE A 13 16.44 30.16 25.76
C ILE A 13 15.78 31.49 25.37
N GLN A 14 14.63 31.86 25.97
CA GLN A 14 13.93 33.10 25.63
C GLN A 14 14.39 34.35 26.41
N SER A 15 15.23 34.22 27.45
CA SER A 15 15.60 35.38 28.30
C SER A 15 16.89 36.13 27.91
N THR A 16 17.60 35.73 26.86
CA THR A 16 18.88 36.38 26.49
C THR A 16 18.84 37.22 25.22
N MET A 17 17.66 37.48 24.65
CA MET A 17 17.52 38.49 23.59
C MET A 17 17.30 39.89 24.15
N SER A 18 18.38 40.52 24.62
CA SER A 18 18.43 41.99 24.65
C SER A 18 19.86 42.50 24.62
N ARG A 19 20.11 43.38 23.64
CA ARG A 19 21.27 44.28 23.44
C ARG A 19 22.55 43.65 22.86
N GLY A 20 22.90 44.08 21.65
CA GLY A 20 24.26 43.93 21.10
C GLY A 20 24.32 44.08 19.58
N SER A 21 24.80 45.22 19.12
CA SER A 21 25.12 45.54 17.73
C SER A 21 26.34 44.75 17.21
N GLY A 22 26.31 44.32 15.94
CA GLY A 22 27.50 44.07 15.11
C GLY A 22 28.14 42.67 15.10
N ARG A 23 28.45 42.19 13.88
CA ARG A 23 29.28 41.04 13.45
C ARG A 23 28.66 39.62 13.40
N ARG A 24 28.41 39.24 12.15
CA ARG A 24 28.20 37.93 11.53
C ARG A 24 29.38 36.97 11.77
N MET A 25 29.15 35.74 12.26
CA MET A 25 29.72 34.51 11.65
C MET A 25 29.29 33.20 12.35
N LYS A 26 28.66 32.34 11.56
CA LYS A 26 28.95 30.90 11.41
C LYS A 26 29.20 30.09 12.69
N LEU A 27 28.18 29.82 13.51
CA LEU A 27 28.28 28.70 14.48
C LEU A 27 26.93 28.01 14.81
N LYS A 28 25.85 28.32 14.09
CA LYS A 28 24.53 27.67 14.32
C LYS A 28 24.14 26.61 13.29
N THR A 29 24.89 26.46 12.20
CA THR A 29 24.49 25.56 11.10
C THR A 29 24.95 24.12 11.30
N ARG A 30 26.00 23.85 12.09
CA ARG A 30 26.53 22.48 12.24
C ARG A 30 25.74 21.57 13.20
N ILE A 31 24.95 22.12 14.12
CA ILE A 31 24.20 21.29 15.07
C ILE A 31 22.90 20.76 14.45
N LEU A 32 22.24 21.54 13.58
CA LEU A 32 21.07 21.04 12.83
C LEU A 32 21.45 19.95 11.81
N ASP A 33 22.62 20.04 11.18
CA ASP A 33 23.08 19.01 10.23
C ASP A 33 23.39 17.68 10.96
N VAL A 34 24.00 17.73 12.14
CA VAL A 34 24.34 16.52 12.92
C VAL A 34 23.09 15.79 13.44
N PHE A 35 22.03 16.50 13.81
CA PHE A 35 20.76 15.87 14.21
C PHE A 35 20.00 15.23 13.04
N ASN A 36 20.24 15.66 11.80
CA ASN A 36 19.63 15.06 10.61
C ASN A 36 20.45 13.90 10.02
N THR A 37 21.71 13.76 10.43
CA THR A 37 22.61 12.70 9.96
C THR A 37 22.52 11.41 10.81
N LEU A 38 21.66 11.39 11.83
CA LEU A 38 21.52 10.28 12.80
C LEU A 38 20.16 9.56 12.73
N GLU A 39 19.47 9.64 11.60
CA GLU A 39 18.37 8.72 11.28
C GLU A 39 18.70 7.86 10.06
N THR A 40 19.85 7.18 10.07
CA THR A 40 19.98 5.92 9.32
C THR A 40 19.10 4.88 10.01
N ARG A 41 17.77 5.06 9.96
CA ARG A 41 16.83 4.05 10.44
C ARG A 41 16.97 2.87 9.48
N ASN A 42 17.65 1.82 9.94
CA ASN A 42 17.63 0.50 9.29
C ASN A 42 16.19 0.19 8.91
N LEU A 43 15.91 0.07 7.61
CA LEU A 43 14.59 -0.31 7.12
C LEU A 43 14.36 -1.77 7.53
N SER A 44 13.52 -2.00 8.52
CA SER A 44 13.14 -3.34 8.96
C SER A 44 11.89 -3.76 8.22
N ILE A 45 12.05 -4.29 7.01
CA ILE A 45 10.95 -4.79 6.19
C ILE A 45 10.43 -6.08 6.84
N GLN A 46 9.16 -6.09 7.25
CA GLN A 46 8.49 -7.28 7.75
C GLN A 46 7.81 -8.03 6.60
N THR A 47 7.57 -9.33 6.79
CA THR A 47 6.81 -10.13 5.82
C THR A 47 5.63 -10.82 6.50
N GLN A 48 4.50 -10.89 5.81
CA GLN A 48 3.29 -11.58 6.26
C GLN A 48 2.80 -12.54 5.17
N GLU A 49 2.38 -13.73 5.59
CA GLU A 49 1.71 -14.68 4.70
C GLU A 49 0.33 -14.15 4.31
N THR A 50 -0.17 -14.59 3.16
CA THR A 50 -1.52 -14.28 2.69
C THR A 50 -2.32 -15.57 2.54
N PRO A 51 -3.67 -15.53 2.48
CA PRO A 51 -4.47 -16.71 2.16
C PRO A 51 -4.15 -17.35 0.79
N ASN A 52 -3.41 -16.64 -0.08
CA ASN A 52 -2.90 -17.18 -1.33
C ASN A 52 -1.45 -17.64 -1.14
N PRO A 53 -1.15 -18.96 -1.20
CA PRO A 53 0.21 -19.47 -0.97
C PRO A 53 1.24 -18.99 -2.00
N LYS A 54 0.78 -18.48 -3.15
CA LYS A 54 1.64 -17.89 -4.18
C LYS A 54 2.00 -16.43 -3.90
N SER A 55 1.39 -15.80 -2.90
CA SER A 55 1.57 -14.38 -2.62
C SER A 55 2.13 -14.14 -1.22
N LEU A 56 3.10 -13.23 -1.12
CA LEU A 56 3.69 -12.81 0.14
C LEU A 56 3.63 -11.28 0.23
N LYS A 57 3.23 -10.79 1.41
CA LYS A 57 3.10 -9.37 1.72
C LYS A 57 4.37 -8.88 2.41
N PHE A 58 4.90 -7.75 1.94
CA PHE A 58 6.08 -7.07 2.46
C PHE A 58 5.64 -5.72 3.03
N LEU A 59 6.01 -5.44 4.28
CA LEU A 59 5.66 -4.22 5.01
C LEU A 59 6.94 -3.44 5.30
N PRO A 60 7.25 -2.39 4.51
CA PRO A 60 8.47 -1.61 4.69
C PRO A 60 8.50 -0.77 5.98
N GLY A 61 7.37 -0.65 6.69
CA GLY A 61 7.24 0.22 7.86
C GLY A 61 7.16 1.71 7.51
N LYS A 62 6.96 2.02 6.24
CA LYS A 62 6.74 3.36 5.68
C LYS A 62 5.58 3.29 4.67
N PRO A 63 4.88 4.41 4.41
CA PRO A 63 3.89 4.46 3.34
C PRO A 63 4.49 4.01 2.00
N VAL A 64 3.76 3.17 1.27
CA VAL A 64 4.09 2.74 -0.09
C VAL A 64 3.39 3.71 -1.04
N LEU A 65 2.07 3.56 -1.26
CA LEU A 65 1.29 4.56 -1.99
C LEU A 65 0.71 5.65 -1.07
N GLY A 66 0.63 5.37 0.24
CA GLY A 66 -0.02 6.24 1.24
C GLY A 66 -1.54 6.17 1.21
N SER A 67 -2.15 6.10 0.02
CA SER A 67 -3.57 5.82 -0.18
C SER A 67 -3.78 5.08 -1.50
N GLY A 68 -4.91 4.37 -1.59
CA GLY A 68 -5.26 3.60 -2.78
C GLY A 68 -4.31 2.44 -3.06
N THR A 69 -4.42 1.87 -4.25
CA THR A 69 -3.72 0.66 -4.67
C THR A 69 -3.27 0.75 -6.13
N GLN A 70 -2.24 -0.02 -6.48
CA GLN A 70 -1.79 -0.13 -7.86
C GLN A 70 -1.39 -1.56 -8.19
N ASP A 71 -1.95 -2.08 -9.28
CA ASP A 71 -1.79 -3.45 -9.75
C ASP A 71 -0.82 -3.53 -10.93
N PHE A 72 0.18 -4.39 -10.82
CA PHE A 72 1.14 -4.69 -11.89
C PHE A 72 1.05 -6.18 -12.24
N PRO A 73 0.15 -6.59 -13.15
CA PRO A 73 -0.05 -8.00 -13.49
C PRO A 73 1.04 -8.58 -14.39
N SER A 74 1.92 -7.74 -14.95
CA SER A 74 2.99 -8.14 -15.87
C SER A 74 4.13 -7.11 -15.92
N PRO A 75 5.34 -7.49 -16.37
CA PRO A 75 6.45 -6.55 -16.53
C PRO A 75 6.10 -5.32 -17.40
N SER A 76 5.28 -5.49 -18.45
CA SER A 76 4.83 -4.39 -19.32
C SER A 76 4.01 -3.32 -18.60
N SER A 77 3.37 -3.67 -17.48
CA SER A 77 2.58 -2.72 -16.67
C SER A 77 3.43 -1.88 -15.71
N ALA A 78 4.69 -2.26 -15.48
CA ALA A 78 5.57 -1.67 -14.47
C ALA A 78 6.17 -0.31 -14.87
N GLY A 79 5.88 0.20 -16.06
CA GLY A 79 6.51 1.42 -16.60
C GLY A 79 6.39 2.67 -15.70
N SER A 80 5.37 2.71 -14.83
CA SER A 80 5.14 3.83 -13.91
C SER A 80 5.88 3.73 -12.57
N SER A 81 6.65 2.67 -12.30
CA SER A 81 7.38 2.49 -11.04
C SER A 81 8.74 1.84 -11.27
N SER A 82 9.83 2.47 -10.82
CA SER A 82 11.16 1.85 -10.83
C SER A 82 11.21 0.62 -9.94
N LEU A 83 10.61 0.67 -8.74
CA LEU A 83 10.52 -0.47 -7.85
C LEU A 83 9.79 -1.66 -8.49
N ALA A 84 8.65 -1.43 -9.15
CA ALA A 84 7.93 -2.51 -9.80
C ALA A 84 8.78 -3.17 -10.90
N ARG A 85 9.50 -2.37 -11.71
CA ARG A 85 10.41 -2.89 -12.75
C ARG A 85 11.52 -3.75 -12.15
N GLU A 86 12.18 -3.25 -11.11
CA GLU A 86 13.25 -3.98 -10.43
C GLU A 86 12.75 -5.29 -9.81
N LEU A 87 11.55 -5.29 -9.22
CA LEU A 87 10.93 -6.51 -8.69
C LEU A 87 10.63 -7.55 -9.78
N PHE A 88 10.30 -7.12 -11.00
CA PHE A 88 10.10 -8.03 -12.14
C PHE A 88 11.39 -8.60 -12.72
N GLU A 89 12.56 -8.02 -12.42
CA GLU A 89 13.85 -8.59 -12.81
C GLU A 89 14.23 -9.80 -11.96
N ILE A 90 13.57 -9.99 -10.81
CA ILE A 90 13.77 -11.13 -9.92
C ILE A 90 13.10 -12.37 -10.54
N GLU A 91 13.91 -13.40 -10.82
CA GLU A 91 13.44 -14.67 -11.35
C GLU A 91 12.36 -15.28 -10.43
N GLY A 92 11.25 -15.70 -11.05
CA GLY A 92 10.11 -16.29 -10.34
C GLY A 92 9.01 -15.30 -9.93
N VAL A 93 9.18 -13.99 -10.11
CA VAL A 93 8.13 -12.99 -9.84
C VAL A 93 7.13 -12.90 -10.99
N LYS A 94 5.84 -13.15 -10.70
CA LYS A 94 4.72 -13.12 -11.66
C LYS A 94 4.01 -11.78 -11.74
N SER A 95 3.71 -11.21 -10.59
CA SER A 95 2.98 -9.95 -10.46
C SER A 95 3.39 -9.23 -9.20
N VAL A 96 3.25 -7.92 -9.23
CA VAL A 96 3.55 -7.01 -8.12
C VAL A 96 2.30 -6.17 -7.86
N PHE A 97 2.02 -5.90 -6.61
CA PHE A 97 0.88 -5.08 -6.22
C PHE A 97 1.29 -4.16 -5.08
N PHE A 98 0.96 -2.88 -5.20
CA PHE A 98 1.22 -1.88 -4.17
C PHE A 98 -0.08 -1.52 -3.48
N GLY A 99 -0.08 -1.65 -2.15
CA GLY A 99 -1.12 -1.12 -1.28
C GLY A 99 -0.72 0.22 -0.65
N PRO A 100 -1.50 0.71 0.33
CA PRO A 100 -1.20 1.96 1.03
C PRO A 100 0.16 1.94 1.74
N ASP A 101 0.48 0.85 2.43
CA ASP A 101 1.67 0.69 3.27
C ASP A 101 2.39 -0.67 3.09
N PHE A 102 2.00 -1.43 2.08
CA PHE A 102 2.55 -2.75 1.79
C PHE A 102 2.78 -2.99 0.29
N ILE A 103 3.60 -4.00 0.01
CA ILE A 103 3.86 -4.52 -1.33
C ILE A 103 3.54 -6.01 -1.29
N THR A 104 2.70 -6.48 -2.20
CA THR A 104 2.48 -7.92 -2.41
C THR A 104 3.24 -8.35 -3.65
N VAL A 105 3.99 -9.43 -3.52
CA VAL A 105 4.62 -10.11 -4.65
C VAL A 105 3.97 -11.47 -4.81
N THR A 106 3.66 -11.86 -6.05
CA THR A 106 3.13 -13.19 -6.37
C THR A 106 4.15 -13.95 -7.22
N LYS A 107 4.43 -15.20 -6.87
CA LYS A 107 5.35 -16.08 -7.62
C LYS A 107 4.67 -16.75 -8.83
N MET A 108 5.46 -17.12 -9.84
CA MET A 108 4.99 -17.75 -11.08
C MET A 108 4.25 -19.06 -10.82
N ASP A 109 4.91 -19.98 -10.11
CA ASP A 109 4.46 -21.35 -9.91
C ASP A 109 4.67 -21.82 -8.47
N GLU A 110 4.06 -22.95 -8.13
CA GLU A 110 4.13 -23.51 -6.77
C GLU A 110 5.53 -24.02 -6.42
N ASP A 111 6.26 -24.52 -7.41
CA ASP A 111 7.62 -25.08 -7.26
C ASP A 111 8.70 -24.03 -6.96
N VAL A 112 8.39 -22.74 -7.10
CA VAL A 112 9.35 -21.67 -6.78
C VAL A 112 9.33 -21.41 -5.28
N GLU A 113 10.45 -21.61 -4.60
CA GLU A 113 10.51 -21.41 -3.16
C GLU A 113 10.68 -19.94 -2.76
N TRP A 114 9.92 -19.51 -1.74
CA TRP A 114 9.99 -18.13 -1.26
C TRP A 114 11.39 -17.76 -0.74
N THR A 115 12.17 -18.73 -0.27
CA THR A 115 13.54 -18.48 0.21
C THR A 115 14.44 -17.85 -0.86
N ASP A 116 14.21 -18.17 -2.13
CA ASP A 116 15.03 -17.72 -3.26
C ASP A 116 14.62 -16.32 -3.73
N ILE A 117 13.31 -16.06 -3.78
CA ILE A 117 12.75 -14.76 -4.17
C ILE A 117 12.91 -13.73 -3.05
N LYS A 118 12.60 -14.12 -1.80
CA LYS A 118 12.40 -13.20 -0.67
C LYS A 118 13.64 -12.35 -0.40
N ARG A 119 14.85 -12.91 -0.49
CA ARG A 119 16.09 -12.15 -0.25
C ARG A 119 16.26 -11.02 -1.27
N HIS A 120 16.02 -11.32 -2.55
CA HIS A 120 16.15 -10.34 -3.62
C HIS A 120 15.07 -9.26 -3.51
N VAL A 121 13.83 -9.62 -3.16
CA VAL A 121 12.74 -8.65 -2.94
C VAL A 121 13.05 -7.71 -1.78
N LEU A 122 13.54 -8.25 -0.65
CA LEU A 122 13.92 -7.43 0.50
C LEU A 122 15.04 -6.43 0.15
N ASP A 123 16.04 -6.87 -0.62
CA ASP A 123 17.15 -6.02 -1.07
C ASP A 123 16.66 -4.90 -2.01
N ALA A 124 15.84 -5.25 -3.01
CA ALA A 124 15.27 -4.28 -3.96
C ALA A 124 14.41 -3.21 -3.23
N ILE A 125 13.50 -3.64 -2.34
CA ILE A 125 12.68 -2.70 -1.55
C ILE A 125 13.57 -1.82 -0.66
N SER A 126 14.59 -2.38 -0.02
CA SER A 126 15.48 -1.61 0.86
C SER A 126 16.23 -0.52 0.09
N LYS A 127 16.87 -0.89 -1.02
CA LYS A 127 17.59 0.04 -1.90
C LYS A 127 16.67 1.12 -2.44
N PHE A 128 15.47 0.75 -2.86
CA PHE A 128 14.50 1.72 -3.36
C PHE A 128 14.15 2.77 -2.29
N PHE A 129 13.80 2.36 -1.07
CA PHE A 129 13.45 3.30 0.00
C PHE A 129 14.64 4.14 0.51
N GLU A 130 15.87 3.68 0.29
CA GLU A 130 17.10 4.45 0.55
C GLU A 130 17.36 5.49 -0.54
N SER A 131 16.99 5.23 -1.79
CA SER A 131 17.16 6.16 -2.92
C SER A 131 16.31 7.43 -2.79
N GLY A 132 15.12 7.31 -2.19
CA GLY A 132 14.14 8.39 -2.08
C GLY A 132 13.35 8.66 -3.36
N ASP A 133 13.42 7.75 -4.35
CA ASP A 133 12.64 7.84 -5.58
C ASP A 133 11.12 7.80 -5.32
N PRO A 134 10.30 8.43 -6.19
CA PRO A 134 8.85 8.33 -6.10
C PRO A 134 8.38 6.88 -6.36
N ILE A 135 7.53 6.35 -5.47
CA ILE A 135 7.01 4.96 -5.54
C ILE A 135 6.33 4.67 -6.87
N SER A 136 5.54 5.62 -7.38
CA SER A 136 4.89 5.52 -8.69
C SER A 136 4.61 6.90 -9.26
N THR A 137 4.63 7.00 -10.60
CA THR A 137 4.15 8.15 -11.37
C THR A 137 2.85 7.84 -12.13
N GLY A 138 2.25 6.67 -11.88
CA GLY A 138 1.07 6.17 -12.58
C GLY A 138 -0.23 6.55 -11.90
N ALA A 139 -1.35 6.21 -12.56
CA ALA A 139 -2.66 6.32 -11.94
C ALA A 139 -2.77 5.30 -10.79
N VAL A 140 -3.10 5.80 -9.59
CA VAL A 140 -3.41 5.00 -8.42
C VAL A 140 -4.91 4.79 -8.36
N HIS A 141 -5.36 3.58 -8.06
CA HIS A 141 -6.76 3.32 -7.74
C HIS A 141 -7.02 3.74 -6.29
N SER A 142 -7.45 4.98 -6.10
CA SER A 142 -8.05 5.41 -4.83
C SER A 142 -9.47 4.85 -4.69
N GLU A 143 -10.07 5.02 -3.51
CA GLU A 143 -11.50 4.82 -3.22
C GLU A 143 -12.44 4.99 -4.41
N SER A 144 -13.51 4.19 -4.40
CA SER A 144 -14.51 4.22 -5.44
C SER A 144 -15.10 5.63 -5.48
N THR A 145 -14.71 6.42 -6.48
CA THR A 145 -15.16 7.81 -6.56
C THR A 145 -16.66 7.80 -6.74
N LEU A 146 -17.38 8.39 -5.77
CA LEU A 146 -18.80 8.66 -5.88
C LEU A 146 -18.97 9.77 -6.92
N SER A 147 -19.72 9.50 -7.97
CA SER A 147 -20.15 10.53 -8.93
C SER A 147 -21.57 10.95 -8.61
N GLU A 148 -21.92 12.22 -8.89
CA GLU A 148 -23.28 12.72 -8.73
C GLU A 148 -24.30 11.97 -9.61
N ASP A 149 -23.83 11.27 -10.65
CA ASP A 149 -24.63 10.44 -11.54
C ASP A 149 -24.76 8.97 -11.07
N ASP A 150 -24.12 8.57 -9.97
CA ASP A 150 -24.30 7.23 -9.43
C ASP A 150 -25.72 7.08 -8.86
N ASP A 151 -26.42 6.02 -9.26
CA ASP A 151 -27.66 5.63 -8.58
C ASP A 151 -27.38 5.29 -7.10
N ASP A 152 -28.36 5.50 -6.23
CA ASP A 152 -28.31 5.20 -4.80
C ASP A 152 -27.77 3.78 -4.53
N VAL A 153 -28.15 2.79 -5.34
CA VAL A 153 -27.67 1.40 -5.20
C VAL A 153 -26.17 1.31 -5.47
N VAL A 154 -25.67 1.99 -6.51
CA VAL A 154 -24.23 2.01 -6.84
C VAL A 154 -23.45 2.70 -5.74
N SER A 155 -23.96 3.80 -5.20
CA SER A 155 -23.36 4.52 -4.09
C SER A 155 -23.24 3.64 -2.84
N MET A 156 -24.31 2.91 -2.49
CA MET A 156 -24.29 1.96 -1.38
C MET A 156 -23.29 0.82 -1.60
N ILE A 157 -23.20 0.27 -2.83
CA ILE A 157 -22.21 -0.77 -3.16
C ILE A 157 -20.79 -0.23 -2.96
N LYS A 158 -20.48 0.95 -3.51
CA LYS A 158 -19.17 1.59 -3.40
C LYS A 158 -18.79 1.86 -1.94
N GLU A 159 -19.71 2.42 -1.15
CA GLU A 159 -19.49 2.67 0.28
C GLU A 159 -19.22 1.38 1.04
N LEU A 160 -19.98 0.32 0.79
CA LEU A 160 -19.82 -0.96 1.47
C LEU A 160 -18.50 -1.66 1.07
N LEU A 161 -18.09 -1.53 -0.20
CA LEU A 161 -16.78 -1.98 -0.66
C LEU A 161 -15.65 -1.27 0.11
N ASP A 162 -15.69 0.06 0.16
CA ASP A 162 -14.62 0.86 0.75
C ASP A 162 -14.56 0.74 2.29
N THR A 163 -15.71 0.67 2.96
CA THR A 163 -15.77 0.69 4.43
C THR A 163 -15.66 -0.68 5.09
N ARG A 164 -15.97 -1.78 4.37
CA ARG A 164 -16.03 -3.13 4.96
C ARG A 164 -15.24 -4.19 4.21
N ILE A 165 -15.30 -4.23 2.88
CA ILE A 165 -14.61 -5.30 2.11
C ILE A 165 -13.14 -4.98 1.94
N ARG A 166 -12.80 -3.82 1.38
CA ARG A 166 -11.42 -3.45 1.06
C ARG A 166 -10.48 -3.49 2.26
N PRO A 167 -10.86 -3.06 3.48
CA PRO A 167 -9.99 -3.20 4.65
C PRO A 167 -9.53 -4.64 4.87
N THR A 168 -10.46 -5.60 4.87
CA THR A 168 -10.15 -7.03 5.05
C THR A 168 -9.36 -7.58 3.87
N VAL A 169 -9.69 -7.19 2.64
CA VAL A 169 -8.98 -7.68 1.45
C VAL A 169 -7.53 -7.14 1.38
N GLN A 170 -7.30 -5.90 1.82
CA GLN A 170 -5.98 -5.30 1.89
C GLN A 170 -5.15 -5.87 3.05
N GLU A 171 -5.78 -6.26 4.16
CA GLU A 171 -5.12 -7.07 5.19
C GLU A 171 -4.53 -8.35 4.58
N ASP A 172 -5.29 -9.02 3.73
CA ASP A 172 -4.87 -10.22 2.96
C ASP A 172 -3.91 -9.92 1.79
N GLY A 173 -3.56 -8.66 1.54
CA GLY A 173 -2.56 -8.26 0.55
C GLY A 173 -3.08 -8.11 -0.88
N GLY A 174 -4.39 -7.93 -1.07
CA GLY A 174 -5.00 -7.65 -2.37
C GLY A 174 -5.92 -6.43 -2.33
N ASP A 175 -6.76 -6.30 -3.35
CA ASP A 175 -7.83 -5.29 -3.36
C ASP A 175 -8.94 -5.70 -4.35
N VAL A 176 -10.07 -4.99 -4.27
CA VAL A 176 -11.18 -5.13 -5.23
C VAL A 176 -11.50 -3.79 -5.87
N ILE A 177 -11.68 -3.79 -7.18
CA ILE A 177 -11.97 -2.60 -7.96
C ILE A 177 -13.38 -2.75 -8.53
N PHE A 178 -14.28 -1.83 -8.18
CA PHE A 178 -15.62 -1.78 -8.76
C PHE A 178 -15.56 -1.49 -10.27
N LYS A 179 -16.31 -2.26 -11.06
CA LYS A 179 -16.35 -2.14 -12.53
C LYS A 179 -17.74 -1.85 -13.08
N GLY A 180 -18.79 -2.03 -12.28
CA GLY A 180 -20.15 -1.69 -12.66
C GLY A 180 -21.19 -2.51 -11.91
N PHE A 181 -22.44 -2.10 -12.03
CA PHE A 181 -23.59 -2.81 -11.51
C PHE A 181 -24.71 -2.76 -12.55
N GLU A 182 -25.16 -3.93 -13.00
CA GLU A 182 -26.15 -4.06 -14.07
C GLU A 182 -27.03 -5.30 -13.80
N ASN A 183 -28.35 -5.16 -13.89
CA ASN A 183 -29.31 -6.27 -13.75
C ASN A 183 -29.05 -7.14 -12.50
N GLY A 184 -28.88 -6.51 -11.33
CA GLY A 184 -28.60 -7.20 -10.07
C GLY A 184 -27.18 -7.77 -9.94
N THR A 185 -26.33 -7.60 -10.95
CA THR A 185 -24.96 -8.17 -10.95
C THR A 185 -23.90 -7.11 -10.72
N VAL A 186 -23.13 -7.25 -9.65
CA VAL A 186 -21.97 -6.41 -9.33
C VAL A 186 -20.73 -6.98 -10.01
N LYS A 187 -20.07 -6.18 -10.85
CA LYS A 187 -18.82 -6.54 -11.55
C LYS A 187 -17.63 -5.99 -10.79
N LEU A 188 -16.70 -6.86 -10.39
CA LEU A 188 -15.49 -6.50 -9.65
C LEU A 188 -14.24 -7.02 -10.38
N LYS A 189 -13.16 -6.24 -10.40
CA LYS A 189 -11.83 -6.73 -10.72
C LYS A 189 -11.09 -7.01 -9.41
N LEU A 190 -10.66 -8.25 -9.22
CA LEU A 190 -9.79 -8.64 -8.10
C LEU A 190 -8.33 -8.41 -8.48
N VAL A 191 -7.51 -7.89 -7.55
CA VAL A 191 -6.10 -7.57 -7.79
C VAL A 191 -5.22 -7.99 -6.60
N GLY A 192 -3.89 -8.03 -6.80
CA GLY A 192 -2.93 -8.48 -5.79
C GLY A 192 -3.12 -9.95 -5.41
N SER A 193 -3.06 -10.27 -4.11
CA SER A 193 -3.14 -11.65 -3.60
C SER A 193 -4.46 -12.37 -3.93
N CYS A 194 -5.51 -11.63 -4.28
CA CYS A 194 -6.83 -12.16 -4.63
C CYS A 194 -6.88 -12.90 -5.99
N THR A 195 -5.78 -12.85 -6.75
CA THR A 195 -5.66 -13.43 -8.09
C THR A 195 -4.76 -14.66 -8.12
N GLY A 196 -4.91 -15.51 -9.15
CA GLY A 196 -3.99 -16.63 -9.40
C GLY A 196 -4.12 -17.85 -8.49
N CYS A 197 -5.12 -17.88 -7.61
CA CYS A 197 -5.46 -19.02 -6.75
C CYS A 197 -6.98 -19.29 -6.78
N PRO A 198 -7.45 -20.37 -7.42
CA PRO A 198 -8.88 -20.64 -7.59
C PRO A 198 -9.67 -20.69 -6.27
N SER A 199 -9.08 -21.27 -5.21
CA SER A 199 -9.74 -21.38 -3.91
C SER A 199 -9.91 -20.03 -3.22
N SER A 200 -8.88 -19.19 -3.23
CA SER A 200 -8.93 -17.84 -2.66
C SER A 200 -9.92 -16.95 -3.42
N THR A 201 -9.92 -17.03 -4.76
CA THR A 201 -10.83 -16.25 -5.61
C THR A 201 -12.30 -16.62 -5.38
N VAL A 202 -12.64 -17.91 -5.34
CA VAL A 202 -14.03 -18.37 -5.10
C VAL A 202 -14.51 -17.96 -3.71
N THR A 203 -13.66 -18.17 -2.69
CA THR A 203 -14.01 -17.85 -1.30
C THR A 203 -14.26 -16.36 -1.12
N LEU A 204 -13.37 -15.52 -1.66
CA LEU A 204 -13.51 -14.07 -1.60
C LEU A 204 -14.76 -13.60 -2.34
N LYS A 205 -14.99 -14.08 -3.57
CA LYS A 205 -16.20 -13.75 -4.34
C LYS A 205 -17.48 -14.06 -3.53
N ASN A 206 -17.55 -15.27 -2.97
CA ASN A 206 -18.73 -15.68 -2.20
C ASN A 206 -18.90 -14.84 -0.93
N GLY A 207 -17.81 -14.52 -0.23
CA GLY A 207 -17.83 -13.63 0.94
C GLY A 207 -18.36 -12.24 0.59
N ILE A 208 -17.86 -11.64 -0.49
CA ILE A 208 -18.32 -10.33 -0.99
C ILE A 208 -19.80 -10.39 -1.37
N GLN A 209 -20.21 -11.41 -2.15
CA GLN A 209 -21.60 -11.54 -2.58
C GLN A 209 -22.56 -11.65 -1.41
N ASN A 210 -22.27 -12.53 -0.43
CA ASN A 210 -23.12 -12.70 0.74
C ASN A 210 -23.25 -11.39 1.53
N MET A 211 -22.15 -10.63 1.65
CA MET A 211 -22.17 -9.37 2.37
C MET A 211 -22.97 -8.31 1.62
N LEU A 212 -22.77 -8.16 0.31
CA LEU A 212 -23.54 -7.22 -0.51
C LEU A 212 -25.04 -7.55 -0.48
N GLN A 213 -25.41 -8.82 -0.67
CA GLN A 213 -26.79 -9.30 -0.61
C GLN A 213 -27.48 -9.03 0.73
N PHE A 214 -26.72 -9.10 1.82
CA PHE A 214 -27.27 -8.84 3.16
C PHE A 214 -27.65 -7.37 3.36
N TYR A 215 -26.84 -6.44 2.84
CA TYR A 215 -27.06 -5.00 3.02
C TYR A 215 -27.82 -4.35 1.87
N ILE A 216 -27.80 -4.93 0.67
CA ILE A 216 -28.32 -4.35 -0.58
C ILE A 216 -29.16 -5.43 -1.29
N PRO A 217 -30.47 -5.51 -1.01
CA PRO A 217 -31.36 -6.54 -1.56
C PRO A 217 -31.44 -6.59 -3.10
N GLU A 218 -31.05 -5.52 -3.77
CA GLU A 218 -31.01 -5.39 -5.23
C GLU A 218 -29.82 -6.16 -5.86
N VAL A 219 -28.85 -6.61 -5.05
CA VAL A 219 -27.70 -7.38 -5.54
C VAL A 219 -28.07 -8.87 -5.57
N ASP A 220 -28.13 -9.45 -6.77
CA ASP A 220 -28.38 -10.88 -7.00
C ASP A 220 -27.09 -11.70 -7.12
N ASN A 221 -26.03 -11.12 -7.68
CA ASN A 221 -24.79 -11.85 -8.01
C ASN A 221 -23.57 -10.94 -8.02
N VAL A 222 -22.38 -11.53 -7.81
CA VAL A 222 -21.09 -10.87 -8.01
C VAL A 222 -20.30 -11.59 -9.08
N GLU A 223 -19.77 -10.87 -10.05
CA GLU A 223 -18.92 -11.41 -11.11
C GLU A 223 -17.54 -10.80 -11.08
N GLN A 224 -16.52 -11.66 -11.17
CA GLN A 224 -15.18 -11.20 -11.43
C GLN A 224 -15.03 -10.91 -12.92
N VAL A 225 -14.55 -9.72 -13.25
CA VAL A 225 -14.10 -9.41 -14.61
C VAL A 225 -12.58 -9.55 -14.69
N LEU A 226 -12.12 -10.21 -15.75
CA LEU A 226 -10.72 -10.28 -16.13
C LEU A 226 -10.45 -9.20 -17.19
N ASN A 227 -9.32 -8.51 -17.09
CA ASN A 227 -8.88 -7.60 -18.15
C ASN A 227 -8.42 -8.39 -19.38
#